data_AF-A0A162SXA2-F1
#
_entry.id   AF-A0A162SXA2-F1
#
_cell.length_a   1.000
_cell.length_b   1.000
_cell.length_c   1.000
_cell.angle_alpha   90.00
_cell.angle_beta   90.00
_cell.angle_gamma   90.00
#
_symmetry.space_group_name_H-M   'P 1'
#
loop_
_entity.id
_entity.type
_entity.pdbx_description
1 polymer ?
#
loop_
_entity_poly.entity_id
_entity_poly.type
_entity_poly.pdbx_seq_one_letter_code
_entity_poly.pdbx_strand_id
1 'polypeptide(L)'
;MKLMKQALHPFDGLSSRWLVIAAFCALLTACGGGQDTSSSVSLAANAEPVNAFAATTQSPPSAQTTALQKEGARLNSDELAQIAKTGVLPEPFEGKLLSGAGPEPVQGEGGFAEAKSLGQAKSAASRVPVFRFFNNQTNAHFFTTSTTERDSVQATLAYMSYEGPAFYSSATTIPGLSPVHRFYNTQTGVHFYTISEAERANVVANLPQFNYEGIAYYASTLAGTGYTPLYRFFYASKGFHFYTNSLGERDNIIATLPQYSYEGVGYYVLGSDWQTPAVPHTGITSARCYQANSDVFVACGGSGATTLNFQQDGHRADINALSYSAVGSNALTSCVKDNVTGLIWEGKTKNGFRSLDNRYTNLGNNATDDVSAYVHLLNGLALCGFNDWRLPTVQELRGIEKFGGIRGDPRVDVDWFPNTSPQYYWASDVLHSDPTYGWRADFGFFGSALQVSLRSHTNSVRLVRGATWAGPRYLITSLSYTGDAANNAAIDRQTGLIWRRCQQGQVWNGTACTGTPALYTHNLALIFAHNGSWRMPNIKELGSLVDYGRASPALDSGVFPGTNTAFSWTTTPGDAADFAGFVEFGSGFSYDVKRTVQLPVRLVRSYP
;
A
#
# COMPACT_ATOMS: atom_id res chain seq x y z
N MET A 1 27.34 22.62 23.02
CA MET A 1 28.53 23.42 23.40
C MET A 1 29.72 22.83 22.67
N LYS A 2 30.35 23.64 21.80
CA LYS A 2 31.61 23.43 21.04
C LYS A 2 31.76 22.18 20.15
N LEU A 3 31.61 22.40 18.83
CA LEU A 3 32.66 22.22 17.81
C LEU A 3 32.05 22.44 16.41
N MET A 4 32.21 23.64 15.86
CA MET A 4 31.94 23.93 14.44
C MET A 4 32.76 25.16 14.07
N LYS A 5 33.71 25.03 13.14
CA LYS A 5 34.22 26.14 12.32
C LYS A 5 35.16 25.65 11.20
N GLN A 6 34.97 26.30 10.04
CA GLN A 6 35.86 26.45 8.87
C GLN A 6 35.88 25.29 7.88
N ALA A 7 35.84 25.49 6.55
CA ALA A 7 36.14 26.67 5.74
C ALA A 7 35.32 26.72 4.43
N LEU A 8 35.00 27.93 3.97
CA LEU A 8 34.52 28.28 2.63
C LEU A 8 35.54 29.24 2.02
N HIS A 9 35.91 29.04 0.77
CA HIS A 9 36.49 30.08 -0.09
C HIS A 9 35.88 29.97 -1.50
N PRO A 10 35.59 31.10 -2.18
CA PRO A 10 34.94 31.12 -3.48
C PRO A 10 35.95 31.27 -4.64
N PHE A 11 35.56 30.86 -5.84
CA PHE A 11 36.20 31.29 -7.09
C PHE A 11 35.15 31.89 -8.02
N ASP A 12 35.38 33.16 -8.37
CA ASP A 12 34.74 33.91 -9.44
C ASP A 12 35.27 33.47 -10.81
N GLY A 13 34.46 33.66 -11.87
CA GLY A 13 34.99 34.07 -13.16
C GLY A 13 34.33 33.49 -14.41
N LEU A 14 33.71 34.38 -15.19
CA LEU A 14 33.62 34.43 -16.66
C LEU A 14 32.68 33.40 -17.35
N SER A 15 32.08 33.65 -18.52
CA SER A 15 31.51 34.80 -19.22
C SER A 15 30.98 34.27 -20.55
N SER A 16 29.83 34.77 -21.00
CA SER A 16 29.44 34.99 -22.41
C SER A 16 29.21 33.82 -23.38
N ARG A 17 27.92 33.67 -23.74
CA ARG A 17 27.33 33.67 -25.10
C ARG A 17 27.95 32.80 -26.20
N TRP A 18 27.15 31.85 -26.71
CA TRP A 18 26.96 31.64 -28.15
C TRP A 18 25.50 31.25 -28.44
N LEU A 19 24.88 31.92 -29.42
CA LEU A 19 23.53 31.70 -29.95
C LEU A 19 23.64 30.95 -31.30
N VAL A 20 22.68 30.05 -31.51
CA VAL A 20 21.92 29.80 -32.76
C VAL A 20 22.60 29.04 -33.91
N ILE A 21 21.94 27.97 -34.38
CA ILE A 21 21.38 27.84 -35.75
C ILE A 21 20.37 26.67 -35.82
N ALA A 22 19.31 26.94 -36.61
CA ALA A 22 18.38 26.03 -37.31
C ALA A 22 17.17 25.42 -36.56
N ALA A 23 16.01 26.03 -36.78
CA ALA A 23 14.70 25.38 -36.78
C ALA A 23 14.09 25.50 -38.19
N PHE A 24 13.58 24.38 -38.72
CA PHE A 24 12.84 24.28 -39.98
C PHE A 24 11.42 23.79 -39.69
N CYS A 25 10.46 24.45 -40.33
CA CYS A 25 9.09 24.04 -40.72
C CYS A 25 8.09 23.52 -39.67
N ALA A 26 7.01 24.30 -39.49
CA ALA A 26 5.68 23.83 -39.12
C ALA A 26 4.70 24.11 -40.27
N LEU A 27 3.91 23.09 -40.64
CA LEU A 27 2.85 23.11 -41.65
C LEU A 27 1.49 23.27 -40.98
N LEU A 28 0.76 24.29 -41.44
CA LEU A 28 -0.69 24.41 -41.69
C LEU A 28 -1.67 23.54 -40.87
N THR A 29 -2.42 24.20 -39.98
CA THR A 29 -3.78 23.83 -39.55
C THR A 29 -4.82 24.45 -40.47
N ALA A 30 -5.76 23.63 -40.96
CA ALA A 30 -6.99 24.08 -41.62
C ALA A 30 -8.22 23.47 -40.95
N CYS A 31 -9.23 24.32 -40.76
CA CYS A 31 -10.55 24.07 -40.19
C CYS A 31 -11.43 23.16 -41.06
N GLY A 32 -12.45 22.56 -40.44
CA GLY A 32 -13.61 22.02 -41.14
C GLY A 32 -14.68 21.51 -40.17
N GLY A 33 -15.72 22.32 -39.96
CA GLY A 33 -16.92 21.96 -39.19
C GLY A 33 -17.98 21.25 -40.02
N GLY A 34 -18.99 20.73 -39.35
CA GLY A 34 -20.22 20.20 -39.95
C GLY A 34 -21.23 19.78 -38.88
N GLN A 35 -22.30 20.56 -38.72
CA GLN A 35 -23.53 20.17 -38.03
C GLN A 35 -24.23 19.07 -38.85
N ASP A 36 -24.96 18.15 -38.21
CA ASP A 36 -26.35 17.88 -38.62
C ASP A 36 -27.14 16.98 -37.65
N THR A 37 -28.36 17.48 -37.40
CA THR A 37 -29.67 16.82 -37.22
C THR A 37 -29.88 15.66 -36.24
N SER A 38 -30.73 15.97 -35.26
CA SER A 38 -31.56 15.06 -34.49
C SER A 38 -32.54 14.28 -35.40
N SER A 39 -32.53 12.95 -35.30
CA SER A 39 -33.66 12.12 -35.70
C SER A 39 -33.83 10.99 -34.69
N SER A 40 -35.03 10.93 -34.11
CA SER A 40 -35.53 9.89 -33.24
C SER A 40 -35.90 8.67 -34.07
N VAL A 41 -35.27 7.53 -33.80
CA VAL A 41 -35.67 6.24 -34.35
C VAL A 41 -35.93 5.26 -33.21
N SER A 42 -37.16 4.75 -33.21
CA SER A 42 -37.70 3.73 -32.32
C SER A 42 -36.91 2.42 -32.41
N LEU A 43 -36.40 1.95 -31.27
CA LEU A 43 -35.87 0.59 -31.13
C LEU A 43 -37.02 -0.39 -30.96
N ALA A 44 -37.46 -1.00 -32.06
CA ALA A 44 -38.25 -2.23 -32.01
C ALA A 44 -37.32 -3.40 -31.63
N ALA A 45 -37.65 -4.05 -30.52
CA ALA A 45 -36.97 -5.23 -30.02
C ALA A 45 -37.23 -6.42 -30.94
N ASN A 46 -36.24 -6.82 -31.73
CA ASN A 46 -36.16 -8.16 -32.29
C ASN A 46 -35.14 -8.95 -31.48
N ALA A 47 -35.62 -9.61 -30.43
CA ALA A 47 -34.89 -10.68 -29.76
C ALA A 47 -34.91 -11.91 -30.68
N GLU A 48 -33.81 -12.20 -31.34
CA GLU A 48 -33.59 -13.55 -31.89
C GLU A 48 -33.40 -14.54 -30.73
N PRO A 49 -33.95 -15.76 -30.82
CA PRO A 49 -33.80 -16.74 -29.77
C PRO A 49 -32.33 -17.16 -29.67
N VAL A 50 -31.80 -17.11 -28.45
CA VAL A 50 -30.49 -17.66 -28.11
C VAL A 50 -30.52 -19.15 -28.44
N ASN A 51 -29.85 -19.55 -29.53
CA ASN A 51 -29.69 -20.95 -29.87
C ASN A 51 -29.02 -21.65 -28.68
N ALA A 52 -29.73 -22.64 -28.13
CA ALA A 52 -29.17 -23.59 -27.18
C ALA A 52 -27.96 -24.26 -27.84
N PHE A 53 -26.76 -23.97 -27.36
CA PHE A 53 -25.59 -24.76 -27.70
C PHE A 53 -25.82 -26.18 -27.18
N ALA A 54 -26.23 -27.08 -28.08
CA ALA A 54 -26.17 -28.51 -27.84
C ALA A 54 -24.73 -28.85 -27.46
N ALA A 55 -24.56 -29.67 -26.40
CA ALA A 55 -23.27 -30.17 -25.96
C ALA A 55 -22.59 -30.91 -27.12
N THR A 56 -21.79 -30.20 -27.91
CA THR A 56 -20.89 -30.80 -28.87
C THR A 56 -19.91 -31.60 -28.05
N THR A 57 -19.77 -32.89 -28.38
CA THR A 57 -18.68 -33.74 -27.91
C THR A 57 -17.39 -33.06 -28.32
N GLN A 58 -16.83 -32.24 -27.44
CA GLN A 58 -15.66 -31.43 -27.75
C GLN A 58 -14.51 -32.38 -28.05
N SER A 59 -13.97 -32.26 -29.27
CA SER A 59 -12.71 -32.90 -29.59
C SER A 59 -11.65 -32.34 -28.64
N PRO A 60 -10.72 -33.17 -28.15
CA PRO A 60 -9.62 -32.70 -27.33
C PRO A 60 -8.92 -31.52 -28.02
N PRO A 61 -8.39 -30.55 -27.26
CA PRO A 61 -7.56 -29.50 -27.84
C PRO A 61 -6.45 -30.12 -28.70
N SER A 62 -6.10 -29.45 -29.80
CA SER A 62 -4.98 -29.91 -30.62
C SER A 62 -3.70 -29.99 -29.78
N ALA A 63 -2.76 -30.84 -30.21
CA ALA A 63 -1.45 -30.93 -29.56
C ALA A 63 -0.76 -29.56 -29.52
N GLN A 64 -0.94 -28.74 -30.57
CA GLN A 64 -0.42 -27.38 -30.64
C GLN A 64 -1.09 -26.46 -29.60
N THR A 65 -2.42 -26.48 -29.48
CA THR A 65 -3.14 -25.70 -28.44
C THR A 65 -2.68 -26.09 -27.04
N THR A 66 -2.53 -27.39 -26.79
CA THR A 66 -2.04 -27.92 -25.51
C THR A 66 -0.62 -27.45 -25.22
N ALA A 67 0.27 -27.44 -26.23
CA ALA A 67 1.64 -26.96 -26.09
C ALA A 67 1.69 -25.45 -25.78
N LEU A 68 0.86 -24.64 -26.44
CA LEU A 68 0.77 -23.21 -26.21
C LEU A 68 0.21 -22.85 -24.83
N GLN A 69 -0.74 -23.63 -24.31
CA GLN A 69 -1.25 -23.46 -22.94
C GLN A 69 -0.17 -23.83 -21.89
N LYS A 70 0.58 -24.92 -22.12
CA LYS A 70 1.74 -25.27 -21.27
C LYS A 70 2.82 -24.19 -21.29
N GLU A 71 3.08 -23.60 -22.46
CA GLU A 71 3.99 -22.47 -22.59
C GLU A 71 3.48 -21.24 -21.82
N GLY A 72 2.17 -20.95 -21.89
CA GLY A 72 1.53 -19.95 -21.04
C GLY A 72 1.80 -20.20 -19.56
N ALA A 73 1.68 -21.45 -19.11
CA ALA A 73 1.90 -21.79 -17.71
C ALA A 73 3.35 -21.57 -17.27
N ARG A 74 4.32 -21.85 -18.14
CA ARG A 74 5.73 -21.53 -17.94
C ARG A 74 5.95 -20.02 -17.86
N LEU A 75 5.39 -19.25 -18.80
CA LEU A 75 5.50 -17.78 -18.82
C LEU A 75 4.97 -17.15 -17.52
N ASN A 76 3.81 -17.60 -17.02
CA ASN A 76 3.29 -17.14 -15.73
C ASN A 76 4.25 -17.42 -14.59
N SER A 77 4.79 -18.65 -14.53
CA SER A 77 5.70 -19.06 -13.45
C SER A 77 7.02 -18.27 -13.49
N ASP A 78 7.58 -18.07 -14.69
CA ASP A 78 8.83 -17.33 -14.89
C ASP A 78 8.66 -15.85 -14.57
N GLU A 79 7.52 -15.24 -14.95
CA GLU A 79 7.23 -13.85 -14.65
C GLU A 79 7.06 -13.63 -13.14
N LEU A 80 6.28 -14.48 -12.45
CA LEU A 80 6.16 -14.41 -10.99
C LEU A 80 7.51 -14.59 -10.28
N ALA A 81 8.34 -15.53 -10.76
CA ALA A 81 9.68 -15.73 -10.22
C ALA A 81 10.60 -14.51 -10.47
N GLN A 82 10.50 -13.88 -11.64
CA GLN A 82 11.24 -12.66 -11.97
C GLN A 82 10.79 -11.48 -11.11
N ILE A 83 9.49 -11.30 -10.89
CA ILE A 83 8.95 -10.25 -10.00
C ILE A 83 9.39 -10.53 -8.56
N ALA A 84 9.34 -11.78 -8.10
CA ALA A 84 9.82 -12.15 -6.76
C ALA A 84 11.32 -11.86 -6.56
N LYS A 85 12.12 -12.01 -7.62
CA LYS A 85 13.56 -11.77 -7.58
C LYS A 85 13.94 -10.29 -7.69
N THR A 86 13.27 -9.56 -8.57
CA THR A 86 13.67 -8.19 -8.96
C THR A 86 12.79 -7.10 -8.35
N GLY A 87 11.58 -7.45 -7.93
CA GLY A 87 10.51 -6.51 -7.57
C GLY A 87 9.96 -5.72 -8.75
N VAL A 88 10.49 -5.87 -9.96
CA VAL A 88 10.08 -5.07 -11.12
C VAL A 88 8.81 -5.67 -11.72
N LEU A 89 7.73 -4.87 -11.72
CA LEU A 89 6.52 -5.22 -12.45
C LEU A 89 6.75 -5.05 -13.95
N PRO A 90 6.17 -5.90 -14.80
CA PRO A 90 5.99 -5.56 -16.21
C PRO A 90 5.17 -4.27 -16.33
N GLU A 91 5.35 -3.54 -17.43
CA GLU A 91 4.50 -2.39 -17.77
C GLU A 91 3.03 -2.79 -17.63
N PRO A 92 2.26 -2.18 -16.72
CA PRO A 92 0.87 -2.57 -16.54
C PRO A 92 0.07 -2.20 -17.78
N PHE A 93 -0.81 -3.10 -18.21
CA PHE A 93 -1.78 -2.79 -19.24
C PHE A 93 -2.92 -1.93 -18.71
N GLU A 94 -3.25 -0.86 -19.44
CA GLU A 94 -4.46 -0.07 -19.19
C GLU A 94 -5.67 -0.76 -19.84
N GLY A 95 -6.60 -1.23 -19.01
CA GLY A 95 -7.81 -1.91 -19.46
C GLY A 95 -9.01 -1.57 -18.58
N LYS A 96 -10.22 -1.63 -19.16
CA LYS A 96 -11.45 -1.46 -18.39
C LYS A 96 -11.71 -2.70 -17.54
N LEU A 97 -11.99 -2.49 -16.26
CA LEU A 97 -12.46 -3.50 -15.35
C LEU A 97 -13.84 -4.03 -15.81
N LEU A 98 -13.97 -5.35 -15.88
CA LEU A 98 -15.21 -6.02 -16.28
C LEU A 98 -16.29 -5.94 -15.20
N SER A 99 -15.91 -5.72 -13.94
CA SER A 99 -16.86 -5.63 -12.85
C SER A 99 -17.61 -4.30 -12.90
N GLY A 100 -18.90 -4.36 -13.19
CA GLY A 100 -19.87 -3.29 -12.88
C GLY A 100 -20.08 -3.03 -11.39
N ALA A 101 -19.15 -3.48 -10.53
CA ALA A 101 -19.10 -3.18 -9.12
C ALA A 101 -18.60 -1.74 -8.92
N GLY A 102 -19.46 -0.77 -9.22
CA GLY A 102 -19.38 0.51 -8.53
C GLY A 102 -19.77 0.31 -7.06
N PRO A 103 -19.28 1.14 -6.14
CA PRO A 103 -19.80 1.15 -4.78
C PRO A 103 -21.21 1.77 -4.84
N GLU A 104 -22.24 0.98 -5.13
CA GLU A 104 -23.59 1.42 -4.76
C GLU A 104 -23.72 1.29 -3.24
N PRO A 105 -24.07 2.37 -2.53
CA PRO A 105 -24.44 2.27 -1.14
C PRO A 105 -25.75 1.46 -1.08
N VAL A 106 -25.66 0.24 -0.56
CA VAL A 106 -26.85 -0.54 -0.23
C VAL A 106 -27.60 0.22 0.87
N GLN A 107 -28.60 1.02 0.48
CA GLN A 107 -29.72 1.33 1.34
C GLN A 107 -30.58 0.08 1.41
N GLY A 108 -30.34 -0.72 2.46
CA GLY A 108 -31.11 -1.91 2.77
C GLY A 108 -31.37 -1.93 4.27
N GLU A 109 -32.63 -1.72 4.62
CA GLU A 109 -33.15 -1.61 5.98
C GLU A 109 -32.91 -2.89 6.82
N GLY A 110 -32.68 -2.67 8.14
CA GLY A 110 -33.11 -3.59 9.19
C GLY A 110 -32.18 -4.76 9.56
N GLY A 111 -31.28 -4.52 10.53
CA GLY A 111 -30.66 -5.58 11.32
C GLY A 111 -29.41 -5.08 12.06
N PHE A 112 -29.37 -5.20 13.38
CA PHE A 112 -28.27 -4.77 14.25
C PHE A 112 -26.92 -5.36 13.79
N ALA A 113 -26.18 -4.61 12.98
CA ALA A 113 -24.80 -4.89 12.63
C ALA A 113 -23.92 -3.74 13.15
N GLU A 114 -22.90 -4.11 13.91
CA GLU A 114 -21.89 -3.20 14.47
C GLU A 114 -21.40 -2.19 13.42
N ALA A 115 -21.36 -0.91 13.79
CA ALA A 115 -20.86 0.15 12.93
C ALA A 115 -19.38 -0.10 12.60
N LYS A 116 -19.10 -0.58 11.38
CA LYS A 116 -17.74 -0.73 10.87
C LYS A 116 -17.08 0.63 10.73
N SER A 117 -15.93 0.81 11.36
CA SER A 117 -15.11 2.02 11.23
C SER A 117 -14.62 2.27 9.79
N LEU A 118 -14.28 3.52 9.45
CA LEU A 118 -13.85 3.94 8.11
C LEU A 118 -12.71 3.12 7.49
N GLY A 119 -11.69 2.71 8.25
CA GLY A 119 -10.58 1.91 7.72
C GLY A 119 -10.92 0.42 7.50
N GLN A 120 -11.79 -0.16 8.35
CA GLN A 120 -12.41 -1.47 8.09
C GLN A 120 -13.39 -1.40 6.92
N ALA A 121 -14.12 -0.30 6.77
CA ALA A 121 -15.00 -0.06 5.64
C ALA A 121 -14.20 0.06 4.34
N LYS A 122 -13.02 0.73 4.36
CA LYS A 122 -12.11 0.81 3.21
C LYS A 122 -11.53 -0.56 2.84
N SER A 123 -11.05 -1.33 3.81
CA SER A 123 -10.56 -2.69 3.59
C SER A 123 -11.66 -3.65 3.11
N ALA A 124 -12.86 -3.57 3.68
CA ALA A 124 -14.00 -4.36 3.25
C ALA A 124 -14.55 -3.93 1.87
N ALA A 125 -14.49 -2.64 1.53
CA ALA A 125 -14.90 -2.13 0.22
C ALA A 125 -13.89 -2.52 -0.87
N SER A 126 -12.61 -2.61 -0.51
CA SER A 126 -11.54 -3.09 -1.40
C SER A 126 -11.56 -4.61 -1.57
N ARG A 127 -11.84 -5.38 -0.51
CA ARG A 127 -11.81 -6.85 -0.50
C ARG A 127 -13.19 -7.43 -0.80
N VAL A 128 -13.42 -7.81 -2.06
CA VAL A 128 -14.70 -8.34 -2.54
C VAL A 128 -14.66 -9.86 -2.74
N PRO A 129 -15.78 -10.58 -2.58
CA PRO A 129 -15.84 -12.00 -2.91
C PRO A 129 -15.70 -12.22 -4.42
N VAL A 130 -15.02 -13.30 -4.79
CA VAL A 130 -15.04 -13.86 -6.15
C VAL A 130 -15.98 -15.06 -6.12
N PHE A 131 -17.12 -14.91 -6.79
CA PHE A 131 -18.17 -15.91 -6.92
C PHE A 131 -17.74 -17.02 -7.88
N ARG A 132 -17.93 -18.28 -7.49
CA ARG A 132 -17.63 -19.46 -8.28
C ARG A 132 -18.91 -20.14 -8.75
N PHE A 133 -18.90 -20.52 -10.02
CA PHE A 133 -19.95 -21.31 -10.66
C PHE A 133 -19.34 -22.55 -11.29
N PHE A 134 -19.99 -23.69 -11.11
CA PHE A 134 -19.67 -24.93 -11.79
C PHE A 134 -20.54 -25.08 -13.04
N ASN A 135 -19.93 -25.20 -14.22
CA ASN A 135 -20.63 -25.46 -15.47
C ASN A 135 -20.84 -26.97 -15.63
N ASN A 136 -22.08 -27.46 -15.54
CA ASN A 136 -22.39 -28.89 -15.61
C ASN A 136 -22.26 -29.50 -17.02
N GLN A 137 -22.13 -28.67 -18.06
CA GLN A 137 -21.91 -29.12 -19.44
C GLN A 137 -20.42 -29.32 -19.73
N THR A 138 -19.57 -28.40 -19.27
CA THR A 138 -18.11 -28.44 -19.55
C THR A 138 -17.29 -29.06 -18.42
N ASN A 139 -17.83 -29.08 -17.19
CA ASN A 139 -17.14 -29.36 -15.93
C ASN A 139 -16.05 -28.32 -15.57
N ALA A 140 -16.07 -27.15 -16.21
CA ALA A 140 -15.21 -26.03 -15.90
C ALA A 140 -15.86 -25.10 -14.88
N HIS A 141 -15.08 -24.16 -14.34
CA HIS A 141 -15.56 -23.14 -13.43
C HIS A 141 -15.55 -21.76 -14.08
N PHE A 142 -16.52 -20.94 -13.69
CA PHE A 142 -16.61 -19.52 -14.00
C PHE A 142 -16.47 -18.70 -12.72
N PHE A 143 -15.70 -17.62 -12.80
CA PHE A 143 -15.40 -16.72 -11.68
C PHE A 143 -15.74 -15.27 -12.00
N THR A 144 -16.40 -14.59 -11.06
CA THR A 144 -16.72 -13.16 -11.17
C THR A 144 -16.76 -12.44 -9.82
N THR A 145 -16.34 -11.18 -9.79
CA THR A 145 -16.56 -10.24 -8.66
C THR A 145 -17.86 -9.45 -8.81
N SER A 146 -18.49 -9.46 -9.98
CA SER A 146 -19.69 -8.69 -10.29
C SER A 146 -20.93 -9.38 -9.71
N THR A 147 -21.62 -8.70 -8.81
CA THR A 147 -22.92 -9.17 -8.29
C THR A 147 -23.97 -9.21 -9.38
N THR A 148 -23.98 -8.24 -10.31
CA THR A 148 -24.89 -8.23 -11.46
C THR A 148 -24.63 -9.41 -12.39
N GLU A 149 -23.37 -9.74 -12.68
CA GLU A 149 -23.03 -10.89 -13.53
C GLU A 149 -23.39 -12.20 -12.84
N ARG A 150 -23.12 -12.32 -11.53
CA ARG A 150 -23.55 -13.45 -10.71
C ARG A 150 -25.06 -13.65 -10.79
N ASP A 151 -25.84 -12.60 -10.55
CA ASP A 151 -27.30 -12.67 -10.51
C ASP A 151 -27.89 -13.01 -11.89
N SER A 152 -27.31 -12.44 -12.96
CA SER A 152 -27.69 -12.76 -14.34
C SER A 152 -27.39 -14.21 -14.70
N VAL A 153 -26.21 -14.74 -14.36
CA VAL A 153 -25.84 -16.14 -14.60
C VAL A 153 -26.80 -17.08 -13.87
N GLN A 154 -27.10 -16.81 -12.60
CA GLN A 154 -28.06 -17.61 -11.82
C GLN A 154 -29.46 -17.60 -12.44
N ALA A 155 -29.92 -16.45 -12.92
CA ALA A 155 -31.26 -16.29 -13.45
C ALA A 155 -31.44 -16.87 -14.87
N THR A 156 -30.37 -16.86 -15.68
CA THR A 156 -30.49 -17.10 -17.13
C THR A 156 -29.80 -18.37 -17.61
N LEU A 157 -28.82 -18.91 -16.88
CA LEU A 157 -28.01 -20.05 -17.33
C LEU A 157 -28.19 -21.26 -16.42
N ALA A 158 -29.22 -22.07 -16.69
CA ALA A 158 -29.56 -23.26 -15.88
C ALA A 158 -28.44 -24.34 -15.80
N TYR A 159 -27.46 -24.30 -16.71
CA TYR A 159 -26.29 -25.19 -16.70
C TYR A 159 -25.15 -24.70 -15.79
N MET A 160 -25.26 -23.50 -15.22
CA MET A 160 -24.29 -22.94 -14.27
C MET A 160 -24.82 -23.10 -12.84
N SER A 161 -24.16 -23.96 -12.06
CA SER A 161 -24.47 -24.16 -10.64
C SER A 161 -23.67 -23.18 -9.78
N TYR A 162 -24.34 -22.33 -9.02
CA TYR A 162 -23.67 -21.40 -8.10
C TYR A 162 -23.12 -22.12 -6.86
N GLU A 163 -21.84 -21.95 -6.57
CA GLU A 163 -21.17 -22.60 -5.45
C GLU A 163 -20.82 -21.63 -4.30
N GLY A 164 -21.12 -20.34 -4.46
CA GLY A 164 -20.80 -19.32 -3.46
C GLY A 164 -19.48 -18.59 -3.71
N PRO A 165 -19.02 -17.77 -2.73
CA PRO A 165 -17.70 -17.16 -2.75
C PRO A 165 -16.60 -18.22 -2.62
N ALA A 166 -15.69 -18.29 -3.60
CA ALA A 166 -14.54 -19.21 -3.54
C ALA A 166 -13.33 -18.58 -2.84
N PHE A 167 -13.05 -17.31 -3.13
CA PHE A 167 -11.97 -16.54 -2.53
C PHE A 167 -12.29 -15.05 -2.57
N TYR A 168 -11.38 -14.21 -2.10
CA TYR A 168 -11.54 -12.75 -2.10
C TYR A 168 -10.43 -12.08 -2.89
N SER A 169 -10.78 -11.00 -3.59
CA SER A 169 -9.88 -10.24 -4.46
C SER A 169 -10.20 -8.76 -4.36
N SER A 170 -9.47 -7.90 -5.09
CA SER A 170 -9.85 -6.50 -5.22
C SER A 170 -10.62 -6.24 -6.51
N ALA A 171 -11.75 -5.55 -6.41
CA ALA A 171 -12.42 -5.00 -7.59
C ALA A 171 -11.75 -3.71 -8.05
N THR A 172 -11.12 -2.95 -7.17
CA THR A 172 -10.50 -1.67 -7.54
C THR A 172 -8.98 -1.79 -7.65
N THR A 173 -8.37 -0.84 -8.36
CA THR A 173 -6.92 -0.72 -8.39
C THR A 173 -6.41 -0.31 -7.01
N ILE A 174 -5.49 -1.11 -6.47
CA ILE A 174 -4.83 -0.83 -5.19
C ILE A 174 -3.33 -0.93 -5.40
N PRO A 175 -2.53 0.01 -4.86
CA PRO A 175 -1.08 -0.06 -4.94
C PRO A 175 -0.56 -1.43 -4.51
N GLY A 176 0.20 -2.07 -5.41
CA GLY A 176 0.83 -3.36 -5.17
C GLY A 176 0.00 -4.58 -5.59
N LEU A 177 -1.19 -4.36 -6.17
CA LEU A 177 -1.95 -5.40 -6.87
C LEU A 177 -1.81 -5.23 -8.39
N SER A 178 -1.86 -6.36 -9.08
CA SER A 178 -1.78 -6.49 -10.54
C SER A 178 -3.11 -7.01 -11.10
N PRO A 179 -3.46 -6.63 -12.33
CA PRO A 179 -4.70 -7.09 -12.96
C PRO A 179 -4.68 -8.59 -13.22
N VAL A 180 -5.83 -9.23 -13.04
CA VAL A 180 -6.08 -10.60 -13.49
C VAL A 180 -7.00 -10.54 -14.71
N HIS A 181 -6.48 -11.01 -15.83
CA HIS A 181 -7.11 -11.01 -17.14
C HIS A 181 -8.05 -12.20 -17.30
N ARG A 182 -9.22 -11.96 -17.90
CA ARG A 182 -10.21 -12.98 -18.24
C ARG A 182 -10.31 -13.17 -19.74
N PHE A 183 -10.39 -14.43 -20.15
CA PHE A 183 -10.63 -14.82 -21.53
C PHE A 183 -11.80 -15.80 -21.62
N TYR A 184 -12.60 -15.67 -22.67
CA TYR A 184 -13.66 -16.61 -23.01
C TYR A 184 -13.26 -17.45 -24.23
N ASN A 185 -13.27 -18.77 -24.10
CA ASN A 185 -13.03 -19.66 -25.22
C ASN A 185 -14.33 -19.91 -26.00
N THR A 186 -14.43 -19.35 -27.21
CA THR A 186 -15.63 -19.43 -28.05
C THR A 186 -15.92 -20.82 -28.60
N GLN A 187 -14.93 -21.72 -28.60
CA GLN A 187 -15.10 -23.10 -29.06
C GLN A 187 -15.59 -24.02 -27.94
N THR A 188 -15.13 -23.77 -26.71
CA THR A 188 -15.37 -24.69 -25.59
C THR A 188 -16.35 -24.17 -24.54
N GLY A 189 -16.64 -22.86 -24.53
CA GLY A 189 -17.49 -22.22 -23.53
C GLY A 189 -16.86 -22.09 -22.14
N VAL A 190 -15.54 -22.29 -22.02
CA VAL A 190 -14.80 -22.19 -20.75
C VAL A 190 -14.06 -20.86 -20.65
N HIS A 191 -13.77 -20.42 -19.41
CA HIS A 191 -13.01 -19.22 -19.15
C HIS A 191 -11.57 -19.55 -18.74
N PHE A 192 -10.66 -18.63 -19.01
CA PHE A 192 -9.26 -18.68 -18.60
C PHE A 192 -8.87 -17.39 -17.88
N TYR A 193 -8.06 -17.53 -16.82
CA TYR A 193 -7.64 -16.43 -15.97
C TYR A 193 -6.12 -16.42 -15.81
N THR A 194 -5.50 -15.26 -15.98
CA THR A 194 -4.05 -15.09 -15.75
C THR A 194 -3.74 -13.71 -15.17
N ILE A 195 -2.83 -13.66 -14.20
CA ILE A 195 -2.23 -12.40 -13.72
C ILE A 195 -1.07 -11.98 -14.62
N SER A 196 -0.56 -12.91 -15.43
CA SER A 196 0.70 -12.72 -16.13
C SER A 196 0.51 -11.97 -17.43
N GLU A 197 1.28 -10.91 -17.58
CA GLU A 197 1.28 -10.07 -18.78
C GLU A 197 1.86 -10.83 -19.98
N ALA A 198 2.93 -11.60 -19.76
CA ALA A 198 3.52 -12.49 -20.77
C ALA A 198 2.57 -13.61 -21.20
N GLU A 199 1.89 -14.28 -20.26
CA GLU A 199 0.92 -15.33 -20.59
C GLU A 199 -0.30 -14.75 -21.32
N ARG A 200 -0.82 -13.60 -20.87
CA ARG A 200 -1.91 -12.89 -21.57
C ARG A 200 -1.53 -12.59 -23.02
N ALA A 201 -0.33 -12.04 -23.25
CA ALA A 201 0.16 -11.72 -24.60
C ALA A 201 0.28 -12.97 -25.47
N ASN A 202 0.78 -14.08 -24.91
CA ASN A 202 0.86 -15.36 -25.60
C ASN A 202 -0.52 -15.90 -26.01
N VAL A 203 -1.54 -15.82 -25.13
CA VAL A 203 -2.90 -16.25 -25.44
C VAL A 203 -3.49 -15.43 -26.58
N VAL A 204 -3.39 -14.09 -26.50
CA VAL A 204 -3.90 -13.19 -27.55
C VAL A 204 -3.24 -13.45 -28.91
N ALA A 205 -1.93 -13.67 -28.92
CA ALA A 205 -1.18 -13.86 -30.17
C ALA A 205 -1.41 -15.23 -30.82
N ASN A 206 -1.55 -16.29 -30.02
CA ASN A 206 -1.40 -17.66 -30.50
C ASN A 206 -2.65 -18.54 -30.35
N LEU A 207 -3.68 -18.10 -29.62
CA LEU A 207 -4.88 -18.90 -29.33
C LEU A 207 -6.16 -18.15 -29.75
N PRO A 208 -6.47 -18.06 -31.06
CA PRO A 208 -7.56 -17.24 -31.61
C PRO A 208 -8.97 -17.66 -31.13
N GLN A 209 -9.11 -18.85 -30.56
CA GLN A 209 -10.35 -19.29 -29.92
C GLN A 209 -10.65 -18.59 -28.59
N PHE A 210 -9.66 -17.95 -27.96
CA PHE A 210 -9.84 -17.20 -26.73
C PHE A 210 -10.07 -15.71 -27.04
N ASN A 211 -11.27 -15.25 -26.77
CA ASN A 211 -11.60 -13.83 -26.78
C ASN A 211 -11.14 -13.20 -25.46
N TYR A 212 -10.32 -12.15 -25.54
CA TYR A 212 -9.97 -11.35 -24.36
C TYR A 212 -11.17 -10.51 -23.94
N GLU A 213 -11.62 -10.69 -22.70
CA GLU A 213 -12.78 -9.96 -22.18
C GLU A 213 -12.37 -8.70 -21.42
N GLY A 214 -11.20 -8.71 -20.75
CA GLY A 214 -10.74 -7.60 -19.93
C GLY A 214 -10.19 -8.04 -18.57
N ILE A 215 -10.16 -7.10 -17.62
CA ILE A 215 -9.69 -7.34 -16.25
C ILE A 215 -10.86 -7.83 -15.40
N ALA A 216 -10.76 -9.02 -14.81
CA ALA A 216 -11.77 -9.56 -13.90
C ALA A 216 -11.69 -8.97 -12.48
N TYR A 217 -10.47 -8.82 -11.97
CA TYR A 217 -10.17 -8.31 -10.63
C TYR A 217 -8.65 -8.07 -10.49
N TYR A 218 -8.21 -7.58 -9.33
CA TYR A 218 -6.81 -7.33 -9.00
C TYR A 218 -6.35 -8.23 -7.85
N ALA A 219 -5.21 -8.88 -8.03
CA ALA A 219 -4.59 -9.79 -7.08
C ALA A 219 -3.10 -9.47 -6.91
N SER A 220 -2.37 -10.18 -6.05
CA SER A 220 -0.94 -9.93 -5.89
C SER A 220 -0.09 -10.95 -6.66
N THR A 221 0.96 -10.44 -7.31
CA THR A 221 2.02 -11.24 -7.94
C THR A 221 3.05 -11.74 -6.93
N LEU A 222 2.99 -11.28 -5.68
CA LEU A 222 3.95 -11.62 -4.63
C LEU A 222 3.25 -12.16 -3.39
N ALA A 223 3.87 -13.16 -2.77
CA ALA A 223 3.49 -13.62 -1.43
C ALA A 223 3.68 -12.49 -0.39
N GLY A 224 3.05 -12.67 0.77
CA GLY A 224 3.25 -11.81 1.93
C GLY A 224 2.08 -11.86 2.91
N THR A 225 2.18 -11.09 3.99
CA THR A 225 1.10 -10.92 4.97
C THR A 225 -0.20 -10.48 4.29
N GLY A 226 -1.33 -11.07 4.66
CA GLY A 226 -2.63 -10.76 4.05
C GLY A 226 -2.88 -11.43 2.70
N TYR A 227 -2.01 -12.30 2.19
CA TYR A 227 -2.18 -12.94 0.90
C TYR A 227 -2.23 -14.47 1.01
N THR A 228 -3.13 -15.10 0.25
CA THR A 228 -3.30 -16.56 0.17
C THR A 228 -2.98 -17.03 -1.25
N PRO A 229 -2.20 -18.10 -1.45
CA PRO A 229 -1.94 -18.62 -2.79
C PRO A 229 -3.22 -19.12 -3.47
N LEU A 230 -3.39 -18.79 -4.75
CA LEU A 230 -4.37 -19.41 -5.64
C LEU A 230 -3.64 -20.43 -6.53
N TYR A 231 -3.92 -21.70 -6.28
CA TYR A 231 -3.34 -22.83 -6.99
C TYR A 231 -4.01 -23.02 -8.34
N ARG A 232 -3.21 -23.30 -9.38
CA ARG A 232 -3.68 -23.52 -10.75
C ARG A 232 -3.41 -24.94 -11.20
N PHE A 233 -4.38 -25.52 -11.89
CA PHE A 233 -4.30 -26.84 -12.50
C PHE A 233 -4.77 -26.78 -13.95
N PHE A 234 -4.23 -27.63 -14.80
CA PHE A 234 -4.64 -27.73 -16.20
C PHE A 234 -5.18 -29.13 -16.54
N TYR A 235 -6.36 -29.18 -17.14
CA TYR A 235 -6.97 -30.43 -17.62
C TYR A 235 -6.80 -30.53 -19.15
N ALA A 236 -5.70 -31.14 -19.59
CA ALA A 236 -5.27 -31.15 -20.98
C ALA A 236 -6.31 -31.72 -21.97
N SER A 237 -7.01 -32.80 -21.64
CA SER A 237 -7.98 -33.39 -22.58
C SER A 237 -9.25 -32.55 -22.78
N LYS A 238 -9.51 -31.58 -21.87
CA LYS A 238 -10.64 -30.65 -21.95
C LYS A 238 -10.24 -29.20 -22.21
N GLY A 239 -8.94 -28.87 -22.11
CA GLY A 239 -8.41 -27.55 -22.48
C GLY A 239 -8.76 -26.40 -21.54
N PHE A 240 -9.08 -26.68 -20.27
CA PHE A 240 -9.41 -25.64 -19.28
C PHE A 240 -8.53 -25.72 -18.02
N HIS A 241 -8.53 -24.61 -17.27
CA HIS A 241 -7.84 -24.50 -16.00
C HIS A 241 -8.80 -24.55 -14.82
N PHE A 242 -8.34 -25.13 -13.71
CA PHE A 242 -9.03 -25.12 -12.42
C PHE A 242 -8.21 -24.31 -11.41
N TYR A 243 -8.91 -23.57 -10.53
CA TYR A 243 -8.31 -22.65 -9.57
C TYR A 243 -8.88 -22.88 -8.17
N THR A 244 -8.03 -22.92 -7.16
CA THR A 244 -8.44 -23.00 -5.75
C THR A 244 -7.45 -22.33 -4.82
N ASN A 245 -7.92 -21.64 -3.77
CA ASN A 245 -7.07 -21.17 -2.67
C ASN A 245 -7.16 -22.11 -1.45
N SER A 246 -7.89 -23.22 -1.56
CA SER A 246 -7.99 -24.24 -0.52
C SER A 246 -6.82 -25.21 -0.63
N LEU A 247 -6.01 -25.26 0.42
CA LEU A 247 -4.90 -26.21 0.53
C LEU A 247 -5.39 -27.66 0.45
N GLY A 248 -6.51 -27.95 1.13
CA GLY A 248 -7.11 -29.30 1.12
C GLY A 248 -7.67 -29.70 -0.24
N GLU A 249 -8.30 -28.76 -0.97
CA GLU A 249 -8.80 -29.04 -2.33
C GLU A 249 -7.64 -29.29 -3.30
N ARG A 250 -6.57 -28.49 -3.21
CA ARG A 250 -5.33 -28.71 -3.97
C ARG A 250 -4.78 -30.12 -3.72
N ASP A 251 -4.59 -30.49 -2.46
CA ASP A 251 -3.97 -31.76 -2.09
C ASP A 251 -4.83 -32.95 -2.51
N ASN A 252 -6.16 -32.83 -2.38
CA ASN A 252 -7.09 -33.84 -2.86
C ASN A 252 -7.01 -34.01 -4.39
N ILE A 253 -6.99 -32.93 -5.17
CA ILE A 253 -6.88 -33.01 -6.64
C ILE A 253 -5.57 -33.71 -7.03
N ILE A 254 -4.44 -33.33 -6.43
CA ILE A 254 -3.13 -33.94 -6.69
C ILE A 254 -3.16 -35.44 -6.38
N ALA A 255 -3.80 -35.85 -5.28
CA ALA A 255 -3.82 -37.23 -4.84
C ALA A 255 -4.80 -38.11 -5.63
N THR A 256 -5.94 -37.57 -6.06
CA THR A 256 -7.07 -38.39 -6.54
C THR A 256 -7.43 -38.18 -8.01
N LEU A 257 -6.98 -37.10 -8.65
CA LEU A 257 -7.41 -36.73 -10.01
C LEU A 257 -6.22 -36.55 -10.98
N PRO A 258 -5.61 -37.66 -11.46
CA PRO A 258 -4.39 -37.62 -12.29
C PRO A 258 -4.57 -36.94 -13.65
N GLN A 259 -5.81 -36.69 -14.08
CA GLN A 259 -6.11 -35.94 -15.30
C GLN A 259 -5.83 -34.44 -15.19
N TYR A 260 -5.67 -33.91 -13.98
CA TYR A 260 -5.26 -32.54 -13.73
C TYR A 260 -3.74 -32.47 -13.54
N SER A 261 -3.08 -31.64 -14.35
CA SER A 261 -1.68 -31.28 -14.13
C SER A 261 -1.61 -30.12 -13.14
N TYR A 262 -0.89 -30.28 -12.04
CA TYR A 262 -0.62 -29.18 -11.11
C TYR A 262 0.41 -28.22 -11.70
N GLU A 263 0.08 -26.93 -11.76
CA GLU A 263 0.94 -25.89 -12.35
C GLU A 263 1.53 -24.93 -11.30
N GLY A 264 1.31 -25.22 -10.01
CA GLY A 264 1.82 -24.37 -8.93
C GLY A 264 0.86 -23.25 -8.52
N VAL A 265 1.44 -22.16 -8.05
CA VAL A 265 0.70 -20.94 -7.67
C VAL A 265 0.50 -20.09 -8.92
N GLY A 266 -0.75 -19.82 -9.27
CA GLY A 266 -1.08 -18.90 -10.37
C GLY A 266 -0.85 -17.45 -9.97
N TYR A 267 -1.26 -17.06 -8.76
CA TYR A 267 -1.05 -15.76 -8.11
C TYR A 267 -1.56 -15.80 -6.66
N TYR A 268 -1.55 -14.68 -5.95
CA TYR A 268 -1.99 -14.60 -4.56
C TYR A 268 -3.23 -13.72 -4.39
N VAL A 269 -4.28 -14.27 -3.80
CA VAL A 269 -5.57 -13.61 -3.53
C VAL A 269 -5.63 -13.06 -2.10
N LEU A 270 -6.64 -12.24 -1.77
CA LEU A 270 -6.70 -11.53 -0.49
C LEU A 270 -7.15 -12.45 0.65
N GLY A 271 -6.26 -12.65 1.62
CA GLY A 271 -6.52 -13.39 2.87
C GLY A 271 -7.54 -12.68 3.77
N SER A 272 -8.00 -13.36 4.81
CA SER A 272 -8.93 -12.78 5.79
C SER A 272 -8.29 -11.71 6.68
N ASP A 273 -6.97 -11.76 6.83
CA ASP A 273 -6.12 -10.83 7.56
C ASP A 273 -5.62 -9.65 6.70
N TRP A 274 -5.96 -9.62 5.41
CA TRP A 274 -5.58 -8.53 4.51
C TRP A 274 -6.14 -7.19 4.99
N GLN A 275 -5.31 -6.15 4.98
CA GLN A 275 -5.70 -4.77 5.23
C GLN A 275 -5.28 -3.90 4.04
N THR A 276 -6.08 -2.87 3.73
CA THR A 276 -5.68 -1.89 2.71
C THR A 276 -4.37 -1.22 3.14
N PRO A 277 -3.36 -1.16 2.26
CA PRO A 277 -2.12 -0.45 2.55
C PRO A 277 -2.37 1.01 2.94
N ALA A 278 -1.84 1.44 4.08
CA ALA A 278 -2.08 2.77 4.61
C ALA A 278 -1.01 3.21 5.62
N VAL A 279 -0.81 4.52 5.72
CA VAL A 279 -0.12 5.17 6.85
C VAL A 279 -1.16 5.99 7.61
N PRO A 280 -1.28 5.84 8.94
CA PRO A 280 -2.13 6.72 9.74
C PRO A 280 -1.74 8.19 9.56
N HIS A 281 -2.72 9.08 9.50
CA HIS A 281 -2.48 10.51 9.44
C HIS A 281 -1.65 10.99 10.64
N THR A 282 -0.95 12.12 10.50
CA THR A 282 -0.15 12.70 11.59
C THR A 282 -1.01 13.31 12.69
N GLY A 283 -2.30 13.53 12.45
CA GLY A 283 -3.19 14.29 13.33
C GLY A 283 -3.06 15.81 13.20
N ILE A 284 -2.20 16.32 12.30
CA ILE A 284 -2.18 17.74 11.95
C ILE A 284 -3.53 18.13 11.34
N THR A 285 -4.18 19.14 11.92
CA THR A 285 -5.52 19.56 11.50
C THR A 285 -5.47 20.48 10.28
N SER A 286 -6.60 20.62 9.58
CA SER A 286 -6.80 21.60 8.50
C SER A 286 -6.68 23.08 8.92
N ALA A 287 -6.49 23.36 10.22
CA ALA A 287 -6.19 24.70 10.74
C ALA A 287 -4.68 25.02 10.78
N ARG A 288 -3.80 24.07 10.46
CA ARG A 288 -2.34 24.21 10.64
C ARG A 288 -1.56 23.98 9.34
N CYS A 289 -1.64 24.95 8.45
CA CYS A 289 -0.79 25.04 7.26
C CYS A 289 0.09 26.28 7.29
N TYR A 290 1.24 26.22 6.62
CA TYR A 290 2.05 27.41 6.37
C TYR A 290 1.46 28.23 5.24
N GLN A 291 1.61 29.54 5.35
CA GLN A 291 1.42 30.47 4.23
C GLN A 291 2.77 30.89 3.63
N ALA A 292 2.74 31.34 2.38
CA ALA A 292 3.96 31.72 1.67
C ALA A 292 4.76 32.79 2.43
N ASN A 293 6.07 32.56 2.57
CA ASN A 293 7.03 33.51 3.17
C ASN A 293 6.69 33.95 4.61
N SER A 294 6.01 33.10 5.38
CA SER A 294 5.65 33.37 6.77
C SER A 294 5.76 32.10 7.61
N ASP A 295 6.09 32.28 8.88
CA ASP A 295 6.08 31.24 9.91
C ASP A 295 4.73 31.17 10.66
N VAL A 296 3.71 31.90 10.21
CA VAL A 296 2.38 31.87 10.85
C VAL A 296 1.54 30.72 10.28
N PHE A 297 0.91 29.96 11.17
CA PHE A 297 -0.09 28.97 10.78
C PHE A 297 -1.39 29.64 10.35
N VAL A 298 -1.95 29.14 9.25
CA VAL A 298 -3.25 29.55 8.71
C VAL A 298 -4.11 28.32 8.43
N ALA A 299 -5.41 28.53 8.27
CA ALA A 299 -6.30 27.50 7.76
C ALA A 299 -5.86 27.05 6.36
N CYS A 300 -5.78 25.74 6.14
CA CYS A 300 -5.31 25.14 4.90
C CYS A 300 -6.19 25.49 3.69
N GLY A 301 -7.50 25.70 3.89
CA GLY A 301 -8.39 26.20 2.84
C GLY A 301 -8.22 27.68 2.51
N GLY A 302 -7.41 28.44 3.26
CA GLY A 302 -7.15 29.84 3.02
C GLY A 302 -6.18 30.07 1.86
N SER A 303 -6.36 31.17 1.13
CA SER A 303 -5.55 31.50 -0.06
C SER A 303 -4.05 31.48 0.20
N GLY A 304 -3.60 31.97 1.37
CA GLY A 304 -2.18 31.96 1.74
C GLY A 304 -1.55 30.56 1.78
N ALA A 305 -2.30 29.55 2.22
CA ALA A 305 -1.83 28.16 2.26
C ALA A 305 -1.95 27.49 0.89
N THR A 306 -3.06 27.66 0.19
CA THR A 306 -3.29 27.04 -1.11
C THR A 306 -2.37 27.59 -2.20
N THR A 307 -2.03 28.89 -2.14
CA THR A 307 -1.05 29.51 -3.04
C THR A 307 0.37 29.00 -2.78
N LEU A 308 0.70 28.69 -1.53
CA LEU A 308 2.01 28.09 -1.22
C LEU A 308 2.09 26.64 -1.70
N ASN A 309 1.15 25.79 -1.26
CA ASN A 309 1.11 24.37 -1.56
C ASN A 309 -0.23 23.78 -1.07
N PHE A 310 -1.00 23.10 -1.95
CA PHE A 310 -2.30 22.48 -1.65
C PHE A 310 -2.22 21.03 -1.11
N GLN A 311 -1.02 20.56 -0.80
CA GLN A 311 -0.69 19.20 -0.35
C GLN A 311 0.18 19.18 0.92
N GLN A 312 0.17 20.24 1.72
CA GLN A 312 0.77 20.23 3.06
C GLN A 312 0.05 19.20 3.95
N ASP A 313 0.63 18.83 5.09
CA ASP A 313 0.08 17.80 5.99
C ASP A 313 -1.37 18.10 6.38
N GLY A 314 -1.67 19.34 6.81
CA GLY A 314 -3.03 19.75 7.17
C GLY A 314 -4.05 19.77 6.01
N HIS A 315 -3.62 19.86 4.74
CA HIS A 315 -4.53 19.69 3.59
C HIS A 315 -4.99 18.24 3.42
N ARG A 316 -4.31 17.30 4.07
CA ARG A 316 -4.52 15.86 3.93
C ARG A 316 -5.10 15.24 5.20
N ALA A 317 -5.66 16.06 6.08
CA ALA A 317 -6.20 15.65 7.38
C ALA A 317 -7.25 14.53 7.31
N ASP A 318 -8.00 14.45 6.21
CA ASP A 318 -9.03 13.43 6.00
C ASP A 318 -8.49 12.12 5.39
N ILE A 319 -7.23 12.11 4.93
CA ILE A 319 -6.62 10.92 4.32
C ILE A 319 -6.05 10.05 5.42
N ASN A 320 -6.67 8.88 5.62
CA ASN A 320 -6.31 7.92 6.67
C ASN A 320 -6.28 8.59 8.07
N ALA A 321 -7.24 9.48 8.35
CA ALA A 321 -7.38 10.11 9.65
C ALA A 321 -7.27 9.09 10.79
N LEU A 322 -6.61 9.48 11.90
CA LEU A 322 -6.51 8.63 13.08
C LEU A 322 -7.92 8.16 13.48
N SER A 323 -8.13 6.85 13.50
CA SER A 323 -9.46 6.26 13.67
C SER A 323 -9.35 5.01 14.51
N TYR A 324 -10.16 4.95 15.56
CA TYR A 324 -10.11 3.87 16.55
C TYR A 324 -11.51 3.30 16.82
N SER A 325 -11.56 2.07 17.32
CA SER A 325 -12.79 1.41 17.75
C SER A 325 -12.56 0.55 18.99
N ALA A 326 -13.63 0.30 19.75
CA ALA A 326 -13.58 -0.65 20.85
C ALA A 326 -13.43 -2.08 20.32
N VAL A 327 -12.82 -2.96 21.11
CA VAL A 327 -12.68 -4.38 20.78
C VAL A 327 -13.78 -5.16 21.48
N GLY A 328 -14.88 -5.46 20.78
CA GLY A 328 -16.07 -6.04 21.39
C GLY A 328 -16.61 -5.14 22.51
N SER A 329 -16.97 -5.72 23.65
CA SER A 329 -17.45 -4.98 24.84
C SER A 329 -16.34 -4.57 25.81
N ASN A 330 -15.06 -4.73 25.43
CA ASN A 330 -13.94 -4.40 26.31
C ASN A 330 -13.82 -2.88 26.52
N ALA A 331 -13.49 -2.48 27.75
CA ALA A 331 -13.19 -1.09 28.07
C ALA A 331 -11.94 -0.61 27.31
N LEU A 332 -11.87 0.69 26.99
CA LEU A 332 -10.69 1.32 26.36
C LEU A 332 -9.42 1.23 27.21
N THR A 333 -9.58 1.03 28.53
CA THR A 333 -8.47 0.75 29.45
C THR A 333 -7.95 -0.67 29.33
N SER A 334 -8.61 -1.56 28.58
CA SER A 334 -8.16 -2.92 28.29
C SER A 334 -7.48 -2.98 26.92
N CYS A 335 -8.18 -2.59 25.85
CA CYS A 335 -7.61 -2.58 24.50
C CYS A 335 -8.41 -1.69 23.55
N VAL A 336 -7.74 -1.25 22.48
CA VAL A 336 -8.27 -0.34 21.46
C VAL A 336 -7.83 -0.83 20.09
N LYS A 337 -8.75 -0.90 19.12
CA LYS A 337 -8.41 -1.24 17.74
C LYS A 337 -8.10 0.03 16.95
N ASP A 338 -6.95 0.05 16.30
CA ASP A 338 -6.62 1.01 15.24
C ASP A 338 -7.29 0.55 13.94
N ASN A 339 -8.18 1.37 13.42
CA ASN A 339 -8.96 1.04 12.24
C ASN A 339 -8.18 1.26 10.94
N VAL A 340 -7.10 2.04 10.97
CA VAL A 340 -6.25 2.30 9.80
C VAL A 340 -5.30 1.13 9.57
N THR A 341 -4.66 0.63 10.63
CA THR A 341 -3.67 -0.44 10.52
C THR A 341 -4.23 -1.84 10.82
N GLY A 342 -5.40 -1.92 11.47
CA GLY A 342 -5.97 -3.18 11.94
C GLY A 342 -5.32 -3.70 13.24
N LEU A 343 -4.27 -3.03 13.74
CA LEU A 343 -3.59 -3.39 14.98
C LEU A 343 -4.50 -3.19 16.19
N ILE A 344 -4.29 -4.00 17.23
CA ILE A 344 -4.97 -3.82 18.51
C ILE A 344 -3.92 -3.45 19.54
N TRP A 345 -4.18 -2.36 20.24
CA TRP A 345 -3.30 -1.73 21.20
C TRP A 345 -3.77 -2.00 22.62
N GLU A 346 -2.81 -2.18 23.51
CA GLU A 346 -3.06 -2.26 24.94
C GLU A 346 -3.65 -0.94 25.44
N GLY A 347 -4.76 -0.99 26.19
CA GLY A 347 -5.27 0.14 26.96
C GLY A 347 -4.52 0.29 28.29
N LYS A 348 -4.47 1.48 28.90
CA LYS A 348 -3.74 1.69 30.17
C LYS A 348 -4.70 2.03 31.31
N THR A 349 -4.30 1.69 32.53
CA THR A 349 -5.05 2.01 33.77
C THR A 349 -4.38 3.15 34.53
N LYS A 350 -5.07 3.71 35.52
CA LYS A 350 -4.46 4.69 36.45
C LYS A 350 -3.50 4.02 37.44
N ASN A 351 -3.89 2.84 37.94
CA ASN A 351 -3.18 2.11 38.99
C ASN A 351 -2.91 0.66 38.59
N GLY A 352 -2.11 -0.03 39.40
CA GLY A 352 -1.76 -1.44 39.20
C GLY A 352 -0.66 -1.65 38.16
N PHE A 353 -0.44 -2.90 37.75
CA PHE A 353 0.68 -3.27 36.87
C PHE A 353 0.58 -2.66 35.46
N ARG A 354 -0.63 -2.35 34.96
CA ARG A 354 -0.85 -1.62 33.68
C ARG A 354 -0.99 -0.11 33.85
N SER A 355 -0.55 0.43 35.00
CA SER A 355 -0.57 1.88 35.25
C SER A 355 0.21 2.65 34.18
N LEU A 356 -0.26 3.86 33.87
CA LEU A 356 0.44 4.82 33.02
C LEU A 356 1.81 5.26 33.58
N ASP A 357 2.00 5.14 34.90
CA ASP A 357 3.21 5.60 35.59
C ASP A 357 4.32 4.54 35.61
N ASN A 358 3.99 3.29 35.28
CA ASN A 358 4.97 2.20 35.28
C ASN A 358 5.94 2.36 34.10
N ARG A 359 7.23 2.19 34.40
CA ARG A 359 8.33 2.24 33.44
C ARG A 359 9.18 0.99 33.57
N TYR A 360 9.76 0.57 32.46
CA TYR A 360 10.45 -0.71 32.35
C TYR A 360 11.77 -0.55 31.60
N THR A 361 12.76 -1.37 31.92
CA THR A 361 13.91 -1.60 31.04
C THR A 361 13.49 -2.38 29.80
N ASN A 362 14.33 -2.43 28.77
CA ASN A 362 14.10 -3.21 27.54
C ASN A 362 15.27 -4.15 27.26
N LEU A 363 15.75 -4.88 28.26
CA LEU A 363 16.89 -5.78 28.22
C LEU A 363 16.54 -7.18 27.68
N GLY A 364 15.28 -7.62 27.83
CA GLY A 364 14.87 -8.96 27.44
C GLY A 364 15.32 -10.05 28.42
N ASN A 365 15.54 -9.69 29.67
CA ASN A 365 16.10 -10.55 30.72
C ASN A 365 15.03 -11.20 31.63
N ASN A 366 13.74 -11.00 31.32
CA ASN A 366 12.60 -11.48 32.09
C ASN A 366 12.58 -11.04 33.57
N ALA A 367 13.29 -9.96 33.91
CA ALA A 367 13.22 -9.34 35.23
C ALA A 367 11.89 -8.58 35.40
N THR A 368 11.40 -8.45 36.64
CA THR A 368 10.09 -7.85 36.93
C THR A 368 9.97 -6.38 36.51
N ASP A 369 11.11 -5.69 36.39
CA ASP A 369 11.24 -4.31 35.93
C ASP A 369 11.54 -4.20 34.42
N ASP A 370 11.48 -5.30 33.69
CA ASP A 370 11.75 -5.36 32.25
C ASP A 370 10.48 -5.58 31.41
N VAL A 371 10.47 -5.01 30.19
CA VAL A 371 9.36 -5.21 29.24
C VAL A 371 9.06 -6.68 29.00
N SER A 372 10.08 -7.55 28.93
CA SER A 372 9.86 -8.98 28.63
C SER A 372 9.00 -9.69 29.68
N ALA A 373 9.17 -9.39 30.97
CA ALA A 373 8.29 -9.93 32.01
C ALA A 373 6.88 -9.32 31.92
N TYR A 374 6.77 -8.03 31.58
CA TYR A 374 5.48 -7.38 31.37
C TYR A 374 4.67 -8.01 30.20
N VAL A 375 5.35 -8.33 29.10
CA VAL A 375 4.77 -9.04 27.95
C VAL A 375 4.27 -10.43 28.37
N HIS A 376 5.10 -11.20 29.07
CA HIS A 376 4.71 -12.52 29.58
C HIS A 376 3.48 -12.45 30.51
N LEU A 377 3.45 -11.45 31.40
CA LEU A 377 2.32 -11.23 32.29
C LEU A 377 1.03 -10.93 31.51
N LEU A 378 1.07 -10.03 30.53
CA LEU A 378 -0.12 -9.67 29.74
C LEU A 378 -0.66 -10.83 28.91
N ASN A 379 0.25 -11.65 28.36
CA ASN A 379 -0.11 -12.83 27.59
C ASN A 379 -0.69 -13.94 28.47
N GLY A 380 -0.17 -14.12 29.69
CA GLY A 380 -0.75 -15.04 30.67
C GLY A 380 -2.14 -14.62 31.16
N LEU A 381 -2.43 -13.32 31.18
CA LEU A 381 -3.75 -12.78 31.52
C LEU A 381 -4.77 -12.86 30.38
N ALA A 382 -4.33 -13.17 29.17
CA ALA A 382 -5.15 -13.14 27.97
C ALA A 382 -5.95 -11.82 27.84
N LEU A 383 -5.29 -10.66 27.99
CA LEU A 383 -5.97 -9.35 27.97
C LEU A 383 -6.81 -9.18 26.70
N CYS A 384 -8.10 -8.88 26.85
CA CYS A 384 -9.09 -8.86 25.76
C CYS A 384 -9.27 -10.18 25.00
N GLY A 385 -8.99 -11.32 25.64
CA GLY A 385 -9.06 -12.65 25.03
C GLY A 385 -7.81 -13.02 24.23
N PHE A 386 -6.72 -12.26 24.36
CA PHE A 386 -5.56 -12.33 23.48
C PHE A 386 -4.26 -12.58 24.23
N ASN A 387 -3.40 -13.45 23.69
CA ASN A 387 -2.17 -13.94 24.32
C ASN A 387 -0.90 -13.78 23.44
N ASP A 388 -0.98 -12.91 22.44
CA ASP A 388 0.07 -12.61 21.45
C ASP A 388 0.46 -11.11 21.48
N TRP A 389 0.36 -10.48 22.65
CA TRP A 389 0.84 -9.12 22.88
C TRP A 389 2.36 -9.06 22.77
N ARG A 390 2.86 -7.98 22.17
CA ARG A 390 4.27 -7.70 21.99
C ARG A 390 4.56 -6.21 22.10
N LEU A 391 5.83 -5.87 22.32
CA LEU A 391 6.27 -4.48 22.19
C LEU A 391 6.14 -4.05 20.72
N PRO A 392 5.62 -2.85 20.41
CA PRO A 392 5.45 -2.38 19.04
C PRO A 392 6.80 -2.11 18.39
N THR A 393 6.88 -2.24 17.07
CA THR A 393 7.99 -1.64 16.30
C THR A 393 7.87 -0.11 16.34
N VAL A 394 8.93 0.59 15.95
CA VAL A 394 8.94 2.04 15.80
C VAL A 394 7.83 2.47 14.85
N GLN A 395 7.69 1.81 13.69
CA GLN A 395 6.67 2.17 12.70
C GLN A 395 5.25 2.03 13.26
N GLU A 396 4.98 0.97 14.03
CA GLU A 396 3.69 0.78 14.70
C GLU A 396 3.45 1.84 15.78
N LEU A 397 4.44 2.10 16.63
CA LEU A 397 4.33 3.07 17.73
C LEU A 397 4.10 4.50 17.20
N ARG A 398 4.78 4.87 16.12
CA ARG A 398 4.55 6.13 15.41
C ARG A 398 3.17 6.20 14.77
N GLY A 399 2.55 5.05 14.47
CA GLY A 399 1.20 4.98 13.90
C GLY A 399 0.15 5.70 14.76
N ILE A 400 0.22 5.56 16.09
CA ILE A 400 -0.76 6.13 17.04
C ILE A 400 -0.43 7.55 17.51
N GLU A 401 0.75 8.08 17.18
CA GLU A 401 1.15 9.43 17.58
C GLU A 401 0.30 10.53 16.93
N LYS A 402 0.06 11.61 17.67
CA LYS A 402 -0.65 12.80 17.23
C LYS A 402 0.26 14.02 17.29
N PHE A 403 0.61 14.53 16.13
CA PHE A 403 1.43 15.73 15.92
C PHE A 403 0.59 17.01 16.05
N GLY A 404 1.26 18.15 16.32
CA GLY A 404 0.60 19.46 16.39
C GLY A 404 -0.29 19.70 17.62
N GLY A 405 0.00 19.03 18.74
CA GLY A 405 -0.62 19.28 20.05
C GLY A 405 0.15 20.30 20.90
N ILE A 406 -0.28 20.47 22.15
CA ILE A 406 0.39 21.32 23.14
C ILE A 406 1.58 20.54 23.74
N ARG A 407 2.71 21.23 23.93
CA ARG A 407 3.89 20.63 24.57
C ARG A 407 3.57 20.22 26.01
N GLY A 408 3.87 18.97 26.35
CA GLY A 408 3.60 18.40 27.68
C GLY A 408 2.29 17.62 27.74
N ASP A 409 1.40 17.74 26.76
CA ASP A 409 0.22 16.91 26.64
C ASP A 409 0.55 15.57 25.96
N PRO A 410 -0.15 14.47 26.30
CA PRO A 410 0.02 13.20 25.61
C PRO A 410 -0.23 13.33 24.11
N ARG A 411 0.77 12.97 23.30
CA ARG A 411 0.74 13.03 21.83
C ARG A 411 0.06 11.81 21.23
N VAL A 412 -1.14 11.49 21.71
CA VAL A 412 -2.05 10.47 21.17
C VAL A 412 -3.48 11.00 21.22
N ASP A 413 -4.43 10.27 20.66
CA ASP A 413 -5.85 10.55 20.90
C ASP A 413 -6.26 10.04 22.29
N VAL A 414 -6.32 10.92 23.28
CA VAL A 414 -6.56 10.55 24.69
C VAL A 414 -8.00 10.12 24.98
N ASP A 415 -8.95 10.42 24.08
CA ASP A 415 -10.33 9.94 24.20
C ASP A 415 -10.38 8.43 23.93
N TRP A 416 -9.50 7.94 23.05
CA TRP A 416 -9.34 6.53 22.73
C TRP A 416 -8.26 5.84 23.57
N PHE A 417 -7.17 6.53 23.89
CA PHE A 417 -6.07 6.04 24.71
C PHE A 417 -6.01 6.77 26.06
N PRO A 418 -7.00 6.55 26.95
CA PRO A 418 -6.97 7.15 28.27
C PRO A 418 -5.77 6.64 29.07
N ASN A 419 -5.36 7.41 30.06
CA ASN A 419 -4.21 7.11 30.93
C ASN A 419 -2.92 6.93 30.10
N THR A 420 -2.65 7.85 29.18
CA THR A 420 -1.36 7.92 28.49
C THR A 420 -0.50 8.96 29.18
N SER A 421 0.68 8.57 29.67
CA SER A 421 1.67 9.49 30.23
C SER A 421 2.44 10.20 29.09
N PRO A 422 2.71 11.52 29.17
CA PRO A 422 3.47 12.27 28.16
C PRO A 422 4.99 12.05 28.33
N GLN A 423 5.40 10.79 28.18
CA GLN A 423 6.78 10.31 28.37
C GLN A 423 7.28 9.59 27.12
N TYR A 424 8.52 9.09 27.18
CA TYR A 424 9.05 8.21 26.14
C TYR A 424 8.48 6.79 26.26
N TYR A 425 8.12 6.20 25.13
CA TYR A 425 7.63 4.83 25.01
C TYR A 425 8.63 3.96 24.25
N TRP A 426 8.90 2.77 24.77
CA TRP A 426 9.76 1.81 24.10
C TRP A 426 9.15 1.28 22.80
N ALA A 427 10.00 1.14 21.79
CA ALA A 427 9.79 0.28 20.64
C ALA A 427 10.67 -0.97 20.75
N SER A 428 10.33 -2.00 19.99
CA SER A 428 11.04 -3.28 19.91
C SER A 428 12.33 -3.20 19.11
N ASP A 429 12.44 -2.23 18.19
CA ASP A 429 13.65 -2.02 17.41
C ASP A 429 14.82 -1.58 18.32
N VAL A 430 16.00 -2.11 18.00
CA VAL A 430 17.27 -1.69 18.60
C VAL A 430 18.05 -0.82 17.62
N LEU A 431 18.94 0.01 18.12
CA LEU A 431 19.83 0.78 17.25
C LEU A 431 20.79 -0.19 16.55
N HIS A 432 20.76 -0.22 15.22
CA HIS A 432 21.57 -1.15 14.44
C HIS A 432 23.08 -1.01 14.70
N SER A 433 23.58 0.22 14.84
CA SER A 433 25.00 0.49 15.09
C SER A 433 25.46 0.17 16.52
N ASP A 434 24.53 0.12 17.49
CA ASP A 434 24.82 -0.24 18.88
C ASP A 434 23.54 -0.81 19.56
N PRO A 435 23.40 -2.15 19.65
CA PRO A 435 22.20 -2.79 20.17
C PRO A 435 22.04 -2.68 21.70
N THR A 436 22.98 -2.00 22.39
CA THR A 436 22.78 -1.59 23.80
C THR A 436 21.76 -0.48 23.94
N TYR A 437 21.47 0.23 22.84
CA TYR A 437 20.43 1.25 22.73
C TYR A 437 19.17 0.69 22.07
N GLY A 438 18.01 1.03 22.64
CA GLY A 438 16.69 0.74 22.09
C GLY A 438 16.04 2.01 21.54
N TRP A 439 15.17 1.86 20.55
CA TRP A 439 14.38 2.98 20.03
C TRP A 439 13.21 3.31 20.95
N ARG A 440 12.92 4.60 21.08
CA ARG A 440 11.80 5.11 21.86
C ARG A 440 11.18 6.34 21.19
N ALA A 441 9.86 6.44 21.28
CA ALA A 441 9.09 7.56 20.73
C ALA A 441 8.62 8.48 21.86
N ASP A 442 8.69 9.80 21.67
CA ASP A 442 8.29 10.79 22.68
C ASP A 442 6.81 11.15 22.57
N PHE A 443 6.01 10.80 23.58
CA PHE A 443 4.59 11.16 23.59
C PHE A 443 4.33 12.49 24.33
N GLY A 444 5.33 13.36 24.51
CA GLY A 444 5.18 14.59 25.30
C GLY A 444 6.01 15.79 24.83
N PHE A 445 7.24 15.91 25.34
CA PHE A 445 7.92 17.20 25.56
C PHE A 445 8.68 17.77 24.35
N PHE A 446 9.10 16.93 23.41
CA PHE A 446 9.95 17.31 22.29
C PHE A 446 9.30 17.05 20.93
N GLY A 447 7.99 17.29 20.80
CA GLY A 447 7.32 17.32 19.50
C GLY A 447 7.31 15.99 18.76
N SER A 448 6.97 14.89 19.45
CA SER A 448 6.93 13.53 18.86
C SER A 448 8.26 13.09 18.23
N ALA A 449 9.35 13.45 18.93
CA ALA A 449 10.70 13.02 18.61
C ALA A 449 10.85 11.50 18.66
N LEU A 450 11.61 10.96 17.71
CA LEU A 450 12.04 9.56 17.71
C LEU A 450 13.53 9.50 18.02
N GLN A 451 13.88 8.85 19.12
CA GLN A 451 15.23 8.83 19.67
C GLN A 451 15.59 7.43 20.18
N VAL A 452 16.81 7.30 20.68
CA VAL A 452 17.29 6.08 21.33
C VAL A 452 17.61 6.33 22.81
N SER A 453 17.70 5.26 23.60
CA SER A 453 18.20 5.29 24.97
C SER A 453 18.83 3.95 25.32
N LEU A 454 19.74 3.93 26.29
CA LEU A 454 20.26 2.69 26.85
C LEU A 454 19.09 1.81 27.28
N ARG A 455 19.12 0.54 26.89
CA ARG A 455 18.06 -0.43 27.20
C ARG A 455 17.94 -0.71 28.70
N SER A 456 18.96 -0.36 29.48
CA SER A 456 18.95 -0.38 30.96
C SER A 456 18.23 0.81 31.59
N HIS A 457 17.92 1.88 30.84
CA HIS A 457 17.05 2.94 31.35
C HIS A 457 15.59 2.50 31.33
N THR A 458 14.78 3.08 32.19
CA THR A 458 13.34 2.78 32.23
C THR A 458 12.55 3.75 31.35
N ASN A 459 11.66 3.25 30.48
CA ASN A 459 10.69 4.07 29.73
C ASN A 459 9.30 3.44 29.79
N SER A 460 8.27 4.20 29.41
CA SER A 460 6.89 3.72 29.40
C SER A 460 6.70 2.65 28.31
N VAL A 461 5.64 1.84 28.45
CA VAL A 461 5.30 0.79 27.49
C VAL A 461 3.81 0.77 27.20
N ARG A 462 3.49 0.48 25.94
CA ARG A 462 2.15 0.14 25.48
C ARG A 462 2.31 -0.99 24.48
N LEU A 463 1.77 -2.16 24.80
CA LEU A 463 1.87 -3.32 23.92
C LEU A 463 0.91 -3.21 22.74
N VAL A 464 1.22 -3.95 21.69
CA VAL A 464 0.40 -4.10 20.48
C VAL A 464 0.28 -5.57 20.14
N ARG A 465 -0.77 -5.91 19.39
CA ARG A 465 -0.90 -7.20 18.71
C ARG A 465 -1.39 -7.00 17.28
N GLY A 466 -1.16 -8.00 16.46
CA GLY A 466 -1.47 -8.00 15.03
C GLY A 466 -0.32 -8.56 14.20
N ALA A 467 -0.63 -8.97 12.98
CA ALA A 467 0.35 -9.57 12.07
C ALA A 467 1.46 -8.58 11.75
N THR A 468 2.71 -9.03 11.87
CA THR A 468 3.86 -8.29 11.35
C THR A 468 3.90 -8.42 9.83
N TRP A 469 4.44 -7.41 9.15
CA TRP A 469 4.66 -7.48 7.72
C TRP A 469 5.69 -8.58 7.38
N ALA A 470 5.34 -9.44 6.43
CA ALA A 470 6.18 -10.49 5.89
C ALA A 470 6.10 -10.49 4.37
N GLY A 471 7.21 -10.86 3.72
CA GLY A 471 7.34 -10.87 2.27
C GLY A 471 7.86 -9.54 1.68
N PRO A 472 8.09 -9.48 0.36
CA PRO A 472 8.68 -8.32 -0.28
C PRO A 472 7.76 -7.09 -0.17
N ARG A 473 8.30 -5.98 0.31
CA ARG A 473 7.54 -4.75 0.55
C ARG A 473 7.40 -3.88 -0.70
N TYR A 474 8.44 -3.79 -1.51
CA TYR A 474 8.49 -2.85 -2.63
C TYR A 474 8.31 -3.55 -3.98
N LEU A 475 7.59 -2.88 -4.87
CA LEU A 475 7.51 -3.20 -6.29
C LEU A 475 8.02 -2.01 -7.10
N ILE A 476 8.94 -2.23 -8.03
CA ILE A 476 9.43 -1.22 -8.94
C ILE A 476 8.46 -1.11 -10.12
N THR A 477 8.05 0.12 -10.43
CA THR A 477 7.10 0.42 -11.50
C THR A 477 7.78 1.30 -12.56
N SER A 478 7.25 1.20 -13.77
CA SER A 478 7.65 1.97 -14.94
C SER A 478 7.19 3.42 -14.94
N LEU A 479 6.45 3.86 -13.92
CA LEU A 479 6.01 5.24 -13.79
C LEU A 479 7.17 6.20 -14.10
N SER A 480 6.92 7.16 -15.00
CA SER A 480 7.95 8.08 -15.45
C SER A 480 8.08 9.28 -14.51
N TYR A 481 9.31 9.77 -14.39
CA TYR A 481 9.63 11.08 -13.84
C TYR A 481 10.55 11.78 -14.85
N THR A 482 10.24 13.02 -15.22
CA THR A 482 10.99 13.74 -16.27
C THR A 482 12.48 13.79 -15.94
N GLY A 483 13.30 13.28 -16.86
CA GLY A 483 14.76 13.22 -16.73
C GLY A 483 15.29 11.90 -16.15
N ASP A 484 14.45 11.08 -15.51
CA ASP A 484 14.82 9.77 -15.01
C ASP A 484 14.64 8.68 -16.10
N ALA A 485 15.51 7.67 -16.09
CA ALA A 485 15.31 6.46 -16.90
C ALA A 485 14.07 5.65 -16.42
N ALA A 486 13.71 4.58 -17.13
CA ALA A 486 12.64 3.66 -16.71
C ALA A 486 12.92 3.05 -15.33
N ASN A 487 11.86 2.57 -14.66
CA ASN A 487 11.94 1.91 -13.35
C ASN A 487 12.44 2.84 -12.22
N ASN A 488 12.08 4.13 -12.29
CA ASN A 488 12.52 5.18 -11.38
C ASN A 488 11.61 5.37 -10.14
N ALA A 489 10.54 4.58 -10.01
CA ALA A 489 9.58 4.67 -8.91
C ALA A 489 9.33 3.31 -8.25
N ALA A 490 9.02 3.34 -6.95
CA ALA A 490 8.78 2.16 -6.13
C ALA A 490 7.43 2.27 -5.42
N ILE A 491 6.54 1.32 -5.66
CA ILE A 491 5.30 1.11 -4.92
C ILE A 491 5.64 0.41 -3.61
N ASP A 492 5.20 0.99 -2.50
CA ASP A 492 5.29 0.39 -1.19
C ASP A 492 3.97 -0.32 -0.86
N ARG A 493 4.00 -1.65 -0.87
CA ARG A 493 2.83 -2.52 -0.64
C ARG A 493 2.29 -2.44 0.79
N GLN A 494 3.07 -1.92 1.74
CA GLN A 494 2.64 -1.78 3.13
C GLN A 494 1.87 -0.46 3.35
N THR A 495 2.32 0.62 2.69
CA THR A 495 1.79 1.98 2.92
C THR A 495 0.85 2.46 1.84
N GLY A 496 0.88 1.84 0.66
CA GLY A 496 0.13 2.25 -0.52
C GLY A 496 0.71 3.49 -1.21
N LEU A 497 1.90 3.93 -0.80
CA LEU A 497 2.58 5.09 -1.36
C LEU A 497 3.47 4.68 -2.53
N ILE A 498 3.63 5.58 -3.49
CA ILE A 498 4.62 5.43 -4.55
C ILE A 498 5.72 6.45 -4.32
N TRP A 499 6.95 5.98 -4.28
CA TRP A 499 8.14 6.76 -4.00
C TRP A 499 8.98 6.95 -5.26
N ARG A 500 9.41 8.18 -5.53
CA ARG A 500 10.50 8.39 -6.49
C ARG A 500 11.76 7.81 -5.86
N ARG A 501 12.53 7.03 -6.61
CA ARG A 501 13.71 6.33 -6.07
C ARG A 501 14.84 7.29 -5.72
N CYS A 502 15.02 8.36 -6.50
CA CYS A 502 16.02 9.39 -6.23
C CYS A 502 15.46 10.57 -5.44
N GLN A 503 16.34 11.21 -4.65
CA GLN A 503 16.02 12.48 -4.01
C GLN A 503 15.94 13.59 -5.07
N GLN A 504 15.23 14.68 -4.75
CA GLN A 504 15.13 15.82 -5.65
C GLN A 504 16.53 16.39 -5.96
N GLY A 505 16.79 16.70 -7.23
CA GLY A 505 18.11 17.14 -7.73
C GLY A 505 19.01 16.01 -8.25
N GLN A 506 18.73 14.75 -7.90
CA GLN A 506 19.39 13.58 -8.48
C GLN A 506 18.61 13.03 -9.69
N VAL A 507 19.28 12.19 -10.47
CA VAL A 507 18.73 11.54 -11.66
C VAL A 507 18.90 10.02 -11.56
N TRP A 508 17.84 9.28 -11.88
CA TRP A 508 17.88 7.83 -12.01
C TRP A 508 18.47 7.43 -13.35
N ASN A 509 19.61 6.73 -13.37
CA ASN A 509 20.28 6.31 -14.61
C ASN A 509 19.88 4.90 -15.10
N GLY A 510 18.91 4.25 -14.45
CA GLY A 510 18.52 2.85 -14.70
C GLY A 510 19.07 1.86 -13.67
N THR A 511 20.10 2.23 -12.91
CA THR A 511 20.73 1.37 -11.89
C THR A 511 20.93 2.05 -10.54
N ALA A 512 21.27 3.34 -10.54
CA ALA A 512 21.51 4.12 -9.33
C ALA A 512 21.10 5.58 -9.51
N CYS A 513 20.93 6.28 -8.38
CA CYS A 513 20.80 7.73 -8.37
C CYS A 513 22.16 8.39 -8.54
N THR A 514 22.28 9.27 -9.53
CA THR A 514 23.50 10.05 -9.82
C THR A 514 23.26 11.53 -9.57
N GLY A 515 24.36 12.28 -9.38
CA GLY A 515 24.31 13.70 -9.02
C GLY A 515 24.18 13.93 -7.51
N THR A 516 24.04 15.22 -7.14
CA THR A 516 23.92 15.65 -5.75
C THR A 516 22.48 16.05 -5.45
N PRO A 517 21.89 15.64 -4.32
CA PRO A 517 20.58 16.13 -3.91
C PRO A 517 20.54 17.65 -3.82
N ALA A 518 19.50 18.26 -4.37
CA ALA A 518 19.24 19.67 -4.20
C ALA A 518 18.79 19.95 -2.76
N LEU A 519 19.27 21.06 -2.19
CA LEU A 519 18.95 21.47 -0.82
C LEU A 519 18.00 22.66 -0.85
N TYR A 520 16.99 22.62 0.01
CA TYR A 520 15.95 23.63 0.07
C TYR A 520 15.72 24.10 1.51
N THR A 521 15.43 25.39 1.70
CA THR A 521 14.69 25.80 2.89
C THR A 521 13.29 25.19 2.84
N HIS A 522 12.63 25.02 3.99
CA HIS A 522 11.33 24.35 4.04
C HIS A 522 10.26 25.03 3.17
N ASN A 523 10.23 26.37 3.16
CA ASN A 523 9.33 27.14 2.30
C ASN A 523 9.59 26.86 0.80
N LEU A 524 10.85 26.79 0.38
CA LEU A 524 11.21 26.45 -0.99
C LEU A 524 10.92 24.97 -1.31
N ALA A 525 11.08 24.06 -0.35
CA ALA A 525 10.70 22.67 -0.51
C ALA A 525 9.19 22.53 -0.77
N LEU A 526 8.36 23.26 -0.02
CA LEU A 526 6.91 23.30 -0.26
C LEU A 526 6.56 23.85 -1.65
N ILE A 527 7.32 24.80 -2.19
CA ILE A 527 7.08 25.36 -3.52
C ILE A 527 7.58 24.45 -4.65
N PHE A 528 8.77 23.86 -4.51
CA PHE A 528 9.46 23.21 -5.63
C PHE A 528 9.40 21.68 -5.59
N ALA A 529 9.12 21.08 -4.44
CA ALA A 529 9.02 19.64 -4.30
C ALA A 529 7.58 19.14 -4.56
N HIS A 530 6.94 19.69 -5.59
CA HIS A 530 5.73 19.15 -6.19
C HIS A 530 5.84 19.16 -7.73
N ASN A 531 5.47 18.06 -8.37
CA ASN A 531 5.47 17.94 -9.84
C ASN A 531 4.31 17.01 -10.26
N GLY A 532 3.22 17.59 -10.76
CA GLY A 532 1.98 16.84 -11.00
C GLY A 532 1.47 16.19 -9.70
N SER A 533 1.34 14.85 -9.71
CA SER A 533 0.90 14.07 -8.55
C SER A 533 1.98 13.85 -7.47
N TRP A 534 3.24 14.22 -7.73
CA TRP A 534 4.33 14.12 -6.76
C TRP A 534 4.30 15.26 -5.75
N ARG A 535 4.60 14.96 -4.49
CA ARG A 535 4.64 15.91 -3.38
C ARG A 535 5.69 15.51 -2.34
N MET A 536 5.94 16.41 -1.38
CA MET A 536 6.67 16.09 -0.17
C MET A 536 5.81 15.21 0.78
N PRO A 537 6.40 14.19 1.43
CA PRO A 537 5.71 13.35 2.42
C PRO A 537 5.55 14.06 3.77
N ASN A 538 4.58 13.62 4.58
CA ASN A 538 4.56 13.95 5.99
C ASN A 538 5.55 13.07 6.79
N ILE A 539 5.74 13.35 8.09
CA ILE A 539 6.76 12.68 8.90
C ILE A 539 6.52 11.19 9.09
N LYS A 540 5.26 10.74 9.14
CA LYS A 540 4.92 9.31 9.24
C LYS A 540 5.14 8.59 7.92
N GLU A 541 4.75 9.20 6.81
CA GLU A 541 5.00 8.68 5.47
C GLU A 541 6.51 8.56 5.21
N LEU A 542 7.30 9.61 5.45
CA LEU A 542 8.75 9.55 5.24
C LEU A 542 9.43 8.58 6.21
N GLY A 543 9.02 8.58 7.48
CA GLY A 543 9.52 7.68 8.50
C GLY A 543 9.22 6.20 8.20
N SER A 544 8.18 5.92 7.41
CA SER A 544 7.85 4.55 7.01
C SER A 544 8.93 3.91 6.11
N LEU A 545 9.75 4.71 5.43
CA LEU A 545 10.85 4.19 4.60
C LEU A 545 12.04 3.68 5.43
N VAL A 546 12.16 4.13 6.68
CA VAL A 546 13.29 3.79 7.54
C VAL A 546 13.28 2.28 7.83
N ASP A 547 14.39 1.64 7.47
CA ASP A 547 14.69 0.24 7.83
C ASP A 547 15.60 0.26 9.06
N TYR A 548 15.01 0.09 10.25
CA TYR A 548 15.73 0.07 11.53
C TYR A 548 16.66 -1.15 11.70
N GLY A 549 16.57 -2.14 10.80
CA GLY A 549 17.53 -3.24 10.69
C GLY A 549 18.82 -2.87 9.95
N ARG A 550 18.96 -1.61 9.50
CA ARG A 550 20.10 -1.09 8.74
C ARG A 550 20.58 0.23 9.30
N ALA A 551 21.81 0.62 8.96
CA ALA A 551 22.33 1.96 9.19
C ALA A 551 23.26 2.38 8.05
N SER A 552 23.38 3.69 7.84
CA SER A 552 24.28 4.33 6.88
C SER A 552 24.18 3.81 5.43
N PRO A 553 23.00 3.84 4.78
CA PRO A 553 21.72 4.40 5.26
C PRO A 553 20.75 3.34 5.81
N ALA A 554 19.87 3.77 6.72
CA ALA A 554 18.71 3.03 7.23
C ALA A 554 17.56 2.99 6.19
N LEU A 555 17.87 2.50 4.99
CA LEU A 555 16.97 2.37 3.83
C LEU A 555 17.21 1.06 3.10
N ASP A 556 16.20 0.58 2.36
CA ASP A 556 16.42 -0.50 1.40
C ASP A 556 17.30 0.01 0.24
N SER A 557 18.57 -0.41 0.24
CA SER A 557 19.57 0.00 -0.74
C SER A 557 19.33 -0.57 -2.13
N GLY A 558 18.55 -1.65 -2.27
CA GLY A 558 18.15 -2.19 -3.57
C GLY A 558 17.07 -1.32 -4.22
N VAL A 559 16.18 -0.77 -3.41
CA VAL A 559 15.09 0.10 -3.87
C VAL A 559 15.54 1.55 -3.99
N PHE A 560 16.34 2.05 -3.06
CA PHE A 560 16.78 3.46 -3.00
C PHE A 560 18.32 3.61 -3.07
N PRO A 561 18.98 3.12 -4.14
CA PRO A 561 20.43 3.12 -4.23
C PRO A 561 21.00 4.54 -4.38
N GLY A 562 22.14 4.80 -3.75
CA GLY A 562 22.82 6.11 -3.81
C GLY A 562 22.18 7.19 -2.94
N THR A 563 21.25 6.82 -2.04
CA THR A 563 20.72 7.74 -1.02
C THR A 563 21.80 8.00 0.05
N ASN A 564 22.03 9.26 0.38
CA ASN A 564 22.97 9.66 1.44
C ASN A 564 22.32 9.55 2.84
N THR A 565 23.13 9.68 3.90
CA THR A 565 22.65 9.73 5.30
C THR A 565 21.96 11.06 5.66
N ALA A 566 21.48 11.84 4.67
CA ALA A 566 20.98 13.18 4.92
C ALA A 566 19.58 13.19 5.54
N PHE A 567 19.33 14.23 6.33
CA PHE A 567 18.01 14.64 6.77
C PHE A 567 17.14 14.99 5.57
N SER A 568 15.88 14.58 5.55
CA SER A 568 14.93 14.94 4.49
C SER A 568 13.72 15.65 5.09
N TRP A 569 13.30 16.73 4.42
CA TRP A 569 12.15 17.51 4.86
C TRP A 569 10.84 16.72 4.79
N THR A 570 9.93 17.07 5.70
CA THR A 570 8.54 16.61 5.70
C THR A 570 7.57 17.79 5.64
N THR A 571 6.31 17.53 5.31
CA THR A 571 5.25 18.53 5.37
C THR A 571 4.72 18.77 6.78
N THR A 572 5.08 17.94 7.75
CA THR A 572 4.59 18.03 9.14
C THR A 572 5.17 19.25 9.84
N PRO A 573 4.34 20.19 10.31
CA PRO A 573 4.80 21.31 11.12
C PRO A 573 5.49 20.89 12.41
N GLY A 574 6.49 21.66 12.84
CA GLY A 574 7.10 21.50 14.15
C GLY A 574 6.21 22.02 15.28
N ASP A 575 6.70 21.88 16.51
CA ASP A 575 6.02 22.43 17.69
C ASP A 575 5.95 23.97 17.64
N ALA A 576 7.05 24.58 17.20
CA ALA A 576 7.14 26.01 16.96
C ALA A 576 6.81 26.35 15.50
N ALA A 577 6.24 27.52 15.28
CA ALA A 577 5.72 27.91 13.97
C ALA A 577 6.84 28.16 12.93
N ASP A 578 8.08 28.43 13.38
CA ASP A 578 9.27 28.54 12.53
C ASP A 578 10.03 27.21 12.34
N PHE A 579 9.47 26.08 12.80
CA PHE A 579 10.07 24.74 12.72
C PHE A 579 9.23 23.79 11.87
N ALA A 580 9.88 22.83 11.20
CA ALA A 580 9.21 21.75 10.49
C ALA A 580 9.92 20.41 10.74
N GLY A 581 9.19 19.31 10.60
CA GLY A 581 9.69 17.96 10.82
C GLY A 581 10.64 17.49 9.73
N PHE A 582 11.61 16.65 10.11
CA PHE A 582 12.51 15.94 9.20
C PHE A 582 12.67 14.48 9.62
N VAL A 583 13.14 13.64 8.69
CA VAL A 583 13.63 12.28 8.97
C VAL A 583 15.07 12.16 8.51
N GLU A 584 15.92 11.56 9.33
CA GLU A 584 17.33 11.27 9.07
C GLU A 584 17.49 9.82 8.66
N PHE A 585 18.21 9.56 7.57
CA PHE A 585 18.37 8.20 7.02
C PHE A 585 19.72 7.55 7.34
N GLY A 586 20.59 8.14 8.15
CA GLY A 586 21.79 7.44 8.65
C GLY A 586 21.45 6.40 9.71
N SER A 587 20.55 6.71 10.64
CA SER A 587 20.05 5.77 11.65
C SER A 587 18.52 5.67 11.70
N GLY A 588 17.79 6.70 11.27
CA GLY A 588 16.32 6.72 11.33
C GLY A 588 15.72 7.75 12.27
N PHE A 589 16.52 8.69 12.80
CA PHE A 589 16.02 9.69 13.75
C PHE A 589 14.99 10.61 13.08
N SER A 590 14.03 11.09 13.87
CA SER A 590 13.13 12.16 13.40
C SER A 590 12.91 13.20 14.47
N TYR A 591 12.94 14.46 14.08
CA TYR A 591 12.80 15.61 14.95
C TYR A 591 12.28 16.81 14.13
N ASP A 592 12.20 18.00 14.73
CA ASP A 592 11.92 19.25 14.01
C ASP A 592 13.14 20.18 13.97
N VAL A 593 13.21 21.02 12.95
CA VAL A 593 14.29 22.02 12.84
C VAL A 593 13.78 23.28 12.19
N LYS A 594 14.48 24.39 12.42
CA LYS A 594 14.15 25.69 11.82
C LYS A 594 13.99 25.56 10.31
N ARG A 595 12.90 26.13 9.80
CA ARG A 595 12.53 26.12 8.37
C ARG A 595 13.57 26.79 7.46
N THR A 596 14.49 27.56 8.03
CA THR A 596 15.61 28.21 7.32
C THR A 596 16.78 27.29 7.03
N VAL A 597 16.85 26.11 7.66
CA VAL A 597 17.88 25.10 7.35
C VAL A 597 17.67 24.58 5.93
N GLN A 598 18.75 24.21 5.25
CA GLN A 598 18.68 23.63 3.91
C GLN A 598 18.81 22.11 3.97
N LEU A 599 17.73 21.38 3.66
CA LEU A 599 17.70 19.92 3.64
C LEU A 599 17.22 19.41 2.26
N PRO A 600 17.61 18.19 1.85
CA PRO A 600 17.05 17.53 0.68
C PRO A 600 15.59 17.13 0.88
N VAL A 601 14.94 16.76 -0.23
CA VAL A 601 13.56 16.29 -0.26
C VAL A 601 13.47 14.99 -1.05
N ARG A 602 12.65 14.05 -0.56
CA ARG A 602 12.21 12.88 -1.31
C ARG A 602 10.75 13.08 -1.72
N LEU A 603 10.41 12.72 -2.95
CA LEU A 603 9.05 12.83 -3.47
C LEU A 603 8.27 11.55 -3.28
N VAL A 604 7.02 11.71 -2.88
CA VAL A 604 6.01 10.67 -2.76
C VAL A 604 4.78 11.06 -3.57
N ARG A 605 4.00 10.09 -4.01
CA ARG A 605 2.64 10.32 -4.52
C ARG A 605 1.70 9.26 -3.97
N SER A 606 0.42 9.62 -3.93
CA SER A 606 -0.63 8.63 -3.73
C SER A 606 -0.85 7.83 -5.01
N TYR A 607 -1.30 6.58 -4.86
CA TYR A 607 -1.79 5.81 -5.98
C TYR A 607 -3.06 6.50 -6.53
N PRO A 608 -3.18 6.64 -7.87
CA PRO A 608 -4.29 7.37 -8.51
C PRO A 608 -5.67 6.76 -8.23
#